data_AF-A0A2V9JHX6-F1
#
_entry.id   AF-A0A2V9JHX6-F1
#
_cell.length_a   1.000
_cell.length_b   1.000
_cell.length_c   1.000
_cell.angle_alpha   90.00
_cell.angle_beta   90.00
_cell.angle_gamma   90.00
#
_symmetry.space_group_name_H-M   'P 1'
#
loop_
_entity.id
_entity.type
_entity.pdbx_description
1 polymer ?
#
loop_
_entity_poly.entity_id
_entity_poly.type
_entity_poly.pdbx_seq_one_letter_code
_entity_poly.pdbx_strand_id
1 'polypeptide(L)'
;MDPQEGGRLARLLVDPLLHQVITFGFHLHSIDLRQHSGVHARAVHALRSTSRDEAGDARGLLGELRAVTRLQQNHEAKAFEAYIVSGASGPGDILSFAWLADLSGIDLTRLMPVPLFESIDSLRNSAEVCRAIWSDESYSRLLDSWGRRQDVMLGYSDSNKDGGM
;
A
#
# COMPACT_ATOMS: atom_id res chain seq x y z
N MET A 1 44.36 28.79 -8.79
CA MET A 1 43.48 27.63 -8.95
C MET A 1 42.25 28.15 -9.67
N ASP A 2 41.98 27.69 -10.89
CA ASP A 2 40.87 28.22 -11.69
C ASP A 2 39.54 27.80 -11.03
N PRO A 3 38.68 28.75 -10.60
CA PRO A 3 37.38 28.43 -10.02
C PRO A 3 36.51 27.51 -10.93
N GLN A 4 36.80 27.47 -12.23
CA GLN A 4 36.08 26.65 -13.20
C GLN A 4 36.45 25.16 -13.15
N GLU A 5 37.65 24.79 -12.65
CA GLU A 5 38.05 23.37 -12.53
C GLU A 5 37.20 22.63 -11.49
N GLY A 6 36.88 23.29 -10.37
CA GLY A 6 36.04 22.72 -9.32
C GLY A 6 34.61 22.44 -9.80
N GLY A 7 34.03 23.37 -10.57
CA GLY A 7 32.70 23.18 -11.16
C GLY A 7 32.65 22.03 -12.16
N ARG A 8 33.70 21.83 -12.95
CA ARG A 8 33.78 20.70 -13.90
C ARG A 8 33.90 19.35 -13.19
N LEU A 9 34.74 19.27 -12.14
CA LEU A 9 34.89 18.06 -11.34
C LEU A 9 33.60 17.69 -10.58
N ALA A 10 32.92 18.68 -10.00
CA ALA A 10 31.64 18.45 -9.33
C ALA A 10 30.60 17.86 -10.29
N ARG A 11 30.46 18.41 -11.50
CA ARG A 11 29.52 17.90 -12.51
C ARG A 11 29.84 16.48 -12.99
N LEU A 12 31.12 16.12 -13.04
CA LEU A 12 31.55 14.81 -13.53
C LEU A 12 31.50 13.72 -12.46
N LEU A 13 31.75 14.07 -11.19
CA LEU A 13 31.96 13.08 -10.12
C LEU A 13 30.88 13.14 -9.03
N VAL A 14 30.37 14.32 -8.71
CA VAL A 14 29.43 14.53 -7.59
C VAL A 14 27.99 14.48 -8.09
N ASP A 15 27.64 15.19 -9.17
CA ASP A 15 26.27 15.22 -9.69
C ASP A 15 25.72 13.80 -10.01
N PRO A 16 26.48 12.87 -10.63
CA PRO A 16 26.00 11.51 -10.85
C PRO A 16 25.71 10.77 -9.54
N LEU A 17 26.57 10.95 -8.52
CA LEU A 17 26.38 10.32 -7.22
C LEU A 17 25.15 10.91 -6.50
N LEU A 18 24.97 12.23 -6.57
CA LEU A 18 23.79 12.90 -6.03
C LEU A 18 22.52 12.40 -6.72
N HIS A 19 22.52 12.27 -8.05
CA HIS A 19 21.38 11.70 -8.78
C HIS A 19 21.09 10.26 -8.36
N GLN A 20 22.10 9.43 -8.13
CA GLN A 20 21.92 8.07 -7.61
C GLN A 20 21.28 8.09 -6.22
N VAL A 21 21.78 8.89 -5.29
CA VAL A 21 21.21 8.99 -3.94
C VAL A 21 19.79 9.57 -3.95
N ILE A 22 19.52 10.58 -4.78
CA ILE A 22 18.18 11.17 -4.93
C ILE A 22 17.19 10.15 -5.51
N THR A 23 17.63 9.35 -6.48
CA THR A 23 16.77 8.39 -7.19
C THR A 23 16.52 7.13 -6.37
N PHE A 24 17.57 6.56 -5.77
CA PHE A 24 17.53 5.23 -5.16
C PHE A 24 17.52 5.26 -3.63
N GLY A 25 17.80 6.43 -3.03
CA GLY A 25 18.04 6.54 -1.59
C GLY A 25 19.10 5.54 -1.11
N PHE A 26 18.94 5.07 0.12
CA PHE A 26 19.71 3.96 0.70
C PHE A 26 18.95 2.63 0.71
N HIS A 27 17.84 2.55 -0.02
CA HIS A 27 16.98 1.36 -0.11
C HIS A 27 17.05 0.70 -1.51
N LEU A 28 17.68 1.36 -2.48
CA LEU A 28 17.84 0.95 -3.88
C LEU A 28 16.52 0.89 -4.66
N HIS A 29 15.53 0.15 -4.17
CA HIS A 29 14.20 0.05 -4.76
C HIS A 29 13.15 0.12 -3.65
N SER A 30 12.02 0.77 -3.93
CA SER A 30 10.81 0.64 -3.11
C SER A 30 10.13 -0.67 -3.45
N ILE A 31 9.48 -1.30 -2.46
CA ILE A 31 8.72 -2.53 -2.65
C ILE A 31 7.27 -2.32 -2.22
N ASP A 32 6.35 -2.72 -3.09
CA ASP A 32 4.93 -2.72 -2.80
C ASP A 32 4.53 -4.05 -2.17
N LEU A 33 3.80 -3.98 -1.06
CA LEU A 33 3.19 -5.15 -0.44
C LEU A 33 1.85 -5.43 -1.12
N ARG A 34 1.49 -6.70 -1.32
CA ARG A 34 0.21 -7.07 -1.95
C ARG A 34 -0.47 -8.21 -1.23
N GLN A 35 -1.78 -8.10 -1.03
CA GLN A 35 -2.62 -9.19 -0.53
C GLN A 35 -4.06 -9.08 -1.07
N HIS A 36 -4.74 -10.23 -1.17
CA HIS A 36 -6.12 -10.31 -1.59
C HIS A 36 -7.10 -9.89 -0.48
N SER A 37 -8.07 -9.04 -0.80
CA SER A 37 -9.11 -8.50 0.09
C SER A 37 -9.82 -9.57 0.94
N GLY A 38 -10.17 -10.69 0.31
CA GLY A 38 -10.78 -11.84 0.98
C GLY A 38 -9.97 -12.40 2.17
N VAL A 39 -8.64 -12.24 2.20
CA VAL A 39 -7.81 -12.63 3.36
C VAL A 39 -8.07 -11.69 4.54
N HIS A 40 -8.16 -10.38 4.29
CA HIS A 40 -8.51 -9.39 5.30
C HIS A 40 -9.92 -9.63 5.83
N ALA A 41 -10.89 -9.85 4.95
CA ALA A 41 -12.28 -10.10 5.33
C ALA A 41 -12.42 -11.33 6.24
N ARG A 42 -11.73 -12.44 5.92
CA ARG A 42 -11.70 -13.63 6.77
C ARG A 42 -11.04 -13.36 8.13
N ALA A 43 -9.94 -12.61 8.16
CA ALA A 43 -9.28 -12.27 9.42
C ALA A 43 -10.17 -11.39 10.32
N VAL A 44 -10.88 -10.41 9.74
CA VAL A 44 -11.86 -9.60 10.49
C VAL A 44 -13.00 -10.47 11.03
N HIS A 45 -13.54 -11.37 10.21
CA HIS A 45 -14.59 -12.29 10.63
C HIS A 45 -14.14 -13.17 11.80
N ALA A 46 -12.97 -13.81 11.65
CA ALA A 46 -12.36 -14.66 12.65
C ALA A 46 -12.16 -13.95 13.99
N LEU A 47 -11.66 -12.71 13.98
CA LEU A 47 -11.46 -11.89 15.19
C LEU A 47 -12.76 -11.51 15.90
N ARG A 48 -13.88 -11.45 15.16
CA ARG A 48 -15.22 -11.18 15.71
C ARG A 48 -15.93 -12.45 16.15
N SER A 49 -15.52 -13.62 15.64
CA SER A 49 -16.06 -14.92 15.99
C SER A 49 -15.44 -15.49 17.27
N THR A 50 -16.11 -16.46 17.90
CA THR A 50 -15.56 -17.26 19.01
C THR A 50 -14.93 -18.57 18.51
N SER A 51 -14.80 -18.77 17.19
CA SER A 51 -14.32 -20.03 16.58
C SER A 51 -12.79 -20.14 16.68
N ARG A 52 -12.30 -21.31 17.12
CA ARG A 52 -10.84 -21.55 17.28
C ARG A 52 -10.13 -21.83 15.96
N ASP A 53 -10.82 -22.42 14.98
CA ASP A 53 -10.21 -22.81 13.71
C ASP A 53 -9.94 -21.58 12.82
N GLU A 54 -10.86 -20.62 12.80
CA GLU A 54 -10.70 -19.35 12.06
C GLU A 54 -9.65 -18.43 12.70
N ALA A 55 -9.38 -18.59 14.00
CA ALA A 55 -8.36 -17.82 14.70
C ALA A 55 -6.94 -18.10 14.20
N GLY A 56 -6.69 -19.25 13.55
CA GLY A 56 -5.39 -19.58 12.95
C GLY A 56 -5.00 -18.62 11.83
N ASP A 57 -5.89 -18.44 10.85
CA ASP A 57 -5.68 -17.58 9.69
C ASP A 57 -5.50 -16.11 10.09
N ALA A 58 -6.32 -15.62 11.03
CA ALA A 58 -6.21 -14.26 11.55
C ALA A 58 -4.87 -14.03 12.28
N ARG A 59 -4.40 -15.01 13.07
CA ARG A 59 -3.10 -14.91 13.74
C ARG A 59 -1.94 -14.87 12.74
N GLY A 60 -2.02 -15.64 11.65
CA GLY A 60 -1.04 -15.62 10.56
C GLY A 60 -0.92 -14.23 9.96
N LEU A 61 -2.04 -13.67 9.50
CA LEU A 61 -2.07 -12.33 8.90
C LEU A 61 -1.59 -11.24 9.87
N LEU A 62 -2.04 -11.24 11.13
CA LEU A 62 -1.55 -10.29 12.14
C LEU A 62 -0.05 -10.47 12.43
N GLY A 63 0.47 -11.69 12.27
CA GLY A 63 1.91 -11.96 12.30
C GLY A 63 2.65 -11.26 11.16
N GLU A 64 2.14 -11.37 9.94
CA GLU A 64 2.68 -10.68 8.75
C GLU A 64 2.63 -9.16 8.91
N LEU A 65 1.48 -8.61 9.31
CA LEU A 65 1.32 -7.16 9.51
C LEU A 65 2.24 -6.63 10.61
N ARG A 66 2.46 -7.39 11.70
CA ARG A 66 3.47 -7.03 12.71
C ARG A 66 4.90 -7.09 12.19
N ALA A 67 5.19 -7.96 11.21
CA ALA A 67 6.49 -7.94 10.53
C ALA A 67 6.65 -6.64 9.73
N VAL A 68 5.59 -6.15 9.09
CA VAL A 68 5.58 -4.83 8.42
C VAL A 68 5.84 -3.70 9.42
N THR A 69 5.22 -3.72 10.60
CA THR A 69 5.50 -2.74 11.67
C THR A 69 6.99 -2.73 12.05
N ARG A 70 7.62 -3.91 12.18
CA ARG A 70 9.06 -4.01 12.46
C ARG A 70 9.91 -3.46 11.31
N LEU A 71 9.48 -3.65 10.06
CA LEU A 71 10.16 -3.05 8.90
C LEU A 71 10.08 -1.52 8.94
N GLN A 72 8.92 -0.94 9.27
CA GLN A 72 8.77 0.52 9.40
C GLN A 72 9.65 1.13 10.51
N GLN A 73 9.99 0.35 11.54
CA GLN A 73 10.89 0.78 12.62
C GLN A 73 12.37 0.77 12.22
N ASN A 74 12.76 -0.15 11.33
CA ASN A 74 14.16 -0.38 10.96
C ASN A 74 14.55 0.26 9.61
N HIS A 75 13.58 0.72 8.83
CA HIS A 75 13.79 1.26 7.49
C HIS A 75 13.12 2.63 7.29
N GLU A 76 13.68 3.42 6.37
CA GLU A 76 13.10 4.68 5.92
C GLU A 76 11.72 4.47 5.27
N ALA A 77 10.85 5.47 5.36
CA ALA A 77 9.48 5.40 4.82
C ALA A 77 9.44 5.05 3.32
N LYS A 78 10.40 5.55 2.53
CA LYS A 78 10.46 5.35 1.08
C LYS A 78 10.67 3.90 0.63
N ALA A 79 11.09 3.01 1.53
CA ALA A 79 11.30 1.62 1.18
C ALA A 79 9.98 0.85 0.97
N PHE A 80 8.89 1.25 1.63
CA PHE A 80 7.60 0.54 1.64
C PHE A 80 6.45 1.54 1.73
N GLU A 81 5.98 2.06 0.60
CA GLU A 81 5.00 3.16 0.56
C GLU A 81 3.57 2.71 0.26
N ALA A 82 3.40 1.54 -0.39
CA ALA A 82 2.10 1.04 -0.81
C ALA A 82 1.80 -0.38 -0.31
N TYR A 83 0.56 -0.58 0.11
CA TYR A 83 -0.05 -1.88 0.33
C TYR A 83 -1.21 -2.07 -0.64
N ILE A 84 -1.00 -2.87 -1.67
CA ILE A 84 -1.96 -3.17 -2.72
C ILE A 84 -2.98 -4.19 -2.18
N VAL A 85 -4.26 -3.78 -2.16
CA VAL A 85 -5.40 -4.63 -1.82
C VAL A 85 -6.02 -5.15 -3.13
N SER A 86 -5.64 -6.35 -3.55
CA SER A 86 -6.16 -6.98 -4.76
C SER A 86 -7.55 -7.60 -4.55
N GLY A 87 -8.31 -7.77 -5.62
CA GLY A 87 -9.71 -8.19 -5.52
C GLY A 87 -10.59 -7.18 -4.79
N ALA A 88 -10.26 -5.88 -4.85
CA ALA A 88 -11.09 -4.83 -4.27
C ALA A 88 -12.38 -4.67 -5.07
N SER A 89 -13.52 -4.68 -4.38
CA SER A 89 -14.86 -4.60 -4.98
C SER A 89 -15.81 -3.68 -4.20
N GLY A 90 -15.51 -3.40 -2.93
CA GLY A 90 -16.28 -2.50 -2.08
C GLY A 90 -15.42 -1.76 -1.05
N PRO A 91 -15.99 -0.75 -0.36
CA PRO A 91 -15.25 0.05 0.63
C PRO A 91 -14.76 -0.80 1.81
N GLY A 92 -15.51 -1.85 2.17
CA GLY A 92 -15.16 -2.76 3.25
C GLY A 92 -13.82 -3.48 3.05
N ASP A 93 -13.37 -3.68 1.82
CA ASP A 93 -12.10 -4.34 1.52
C ASP A 93 -10.91 -3.51 2.04
N ILE A 94 -10.95 -2.20 1.79
CA ILE A 94 -9.89 -1.27 2.18
C ILE A 94 -9.97 -0.94 3.68
N LEU A 95 -11.19 -0.73 4.19
CA LEU A 95 -11.41 -0.42 5.60
C LEU A 95 -11.06 -1.62 6.51
N SER A 96 -11.30 -2.85 6.05
CA SER A 96 -10.88 -4.07 6.78
C SER A 96 -9.36 -4.13 6.93
N PHE A 97 -8.62 -3.85 5.85
CA PHE A 97 -7.17 -3.77 5.93
C PHE A 97 -6.72 -2.63 6.86
N ALA A 98 -7.28 -1.43 6.72
CA ALA A 98 -6.90 -0.28 7.54
C ALA A 98 -7.08 -0.58 9.04
N TRP A 99 -8.18 -1.23 9.41
CA TRP A 99 -8.43 -1.66 10.78
C TRP A 99 -7.43 -2.73 11.27
N LEU A 100 -7.14 -3.74 10.46
CA LEU A 100 -6.14 -4.77 10.81
C LEU A 100 -4.72 -4.20 10.93
N ALA A 101 -4.40 -3.21 10.10
CA ALA A 101 -3.13 -2.49 10.12
C ALA A 101 -2.97 -1.70 11.43
N ASP A 102 -4.00 -0.94 11.82
CA ASP A 102 -4.05 -0.23 13.10
C ASP A 102 -3.87 -1.18 14.30
N LEU A 103 -4.60 -2.31 14.32
CA LEU A 103 -4.43 -3.34 15.35
C LEU A 103 -3.02 -3.95 15.40
N SER A 104 -2.30 -3.93 14.28
CA SER A 104 -0.94 -4.47 14.18
C SER A 104 0.14 -3.40 14.46
N GLY A 105 -0.27 -2.15 14.71
CA GLY A 105 0.61 -1.02 14.95
C GLY A 105 1.30 -0.50 13.70
N ILE A 106 0.76 -0.79 12.50
CA ILE A 106 1.27 -0.22 11.26
C ILE A 106 0.92 1.27 11.23
N ASP A 107 1.91 2.10 10.95
CA ASP A 107 1.70 3.51 10.66
C ASP A 107 1.23 3.68 9.20
N LEU A 108 -0.08 3.79 9.01
CA LEU A 108 -0.69 3.98 7.69
C LEU A 108 -0.35 5.34 7.07
N THR A 109 0.11 6.33 7.84
CA THR A 109 0.58 7.60 7.26
C THR A 109 1.83 7.40 6.40
N ARG A 110 2.55 6.29 6.62
CA ARG A 110 3.74 5.87 5.87
C ARG A 110 3.49 4.70 4.92
N LEU A 111 2.28 4.12 4.91
CA LEU A 111 1.93 2.96 4.08
C LEU A 111 0.49 3.09 3.58
N MET A 112 0.34 3.54 2.34
CA MET A 112 -0.97 3.79 1.72
C MET A 112 -1.65 2.48 1.30
N PRO A 113 -2.89 2.20 1.75
CA PRO A 113 -3.72 1.17 1.15
C PRO A 113 -4.08 1.58 -0.29
N VAL A 114 -3.67 0.78 -1.27
CA VAL A 114 -3.95 1.02 -2.70
C VAL A 114 -5.01 0.01 -3.17
N PRO A 115 -6.25 0.43 -3.46
CA PRO A 115 -7.24 -0.47 -4.03
C PRO A 115 -6.82 -0.89 -5.44
N LEU A 116 -6.85 -2.20 -5.72
CA LEU A 116 -6.63 -2.77 -7.04
C LEU A 116 -7.95 -3.34 -7.58
N PHE A 117 -8.51 -2.63 -8.58
CA PHE A 117 -9.73 -3.01 -9.29
C PHE A 117 -9.37 -3.83 -10.54
N GLU A 118 -9.79 -5.09 -10.59
CA GLU A 118 -9.35 -6.06 -11.61
C GLU A 118 -10.49 -6.56 -12.51
N SER A 119 -11.71 -6.67 -11.99
CA SER A 119 -12.88 -7.12 -12.77
C SER A 119 -13.62 -5.95 -13.42
N ILE A 120 -14.35 -6.21 -14.51
CA ILE A 120 -15.19 -5.21 -15.19
C ILE A 120 -16.14 -4.51 -14.21
N ASP A 121 -16.80 -5.29 -13.35
CA ASP A 121 -17.75 -4.74 -12.37
C ASP A 121 -17.05 -3.87 -11.33
N SER A 122 -15.89 -4.32 -10.83
CA SER A 122 -15.09 -3.53 -9.88
C SER A 122 -14.57 -2.23 -10.51
N LEU A 123 -14.18 -2.25 -11.79
CA LEU A 123 -13.74 -1.08 -12.53
C LEU A 123 -14.89 -0.08 -12.74
N ARG A 124 -16.09 -0.56 -13.10
CA ARG A 124 -17.30 0.27 -13.22
C ARG A 124 -17.69 0.92 -11.89
N ASN A 125 -17.53 0.18 -10.78
CA ASN A 125 -17.89 0.63 -9.45
C ASN A 125 -16.78 1.44 -8.74
N SER A 126 -15.55 1.46 -9.28
CA SER A 126 -14.35 1.98 -8.62
C SER A 126 -14.50 3.41 -8.08
N ALA A 127 -15.11 4.30 -8.86
CA ALA A 127 -15.31 5.69 -8.46
C ALA A 127 -16.23 5.82 -7.24
N GLU A 128 -17.27 4.99 -7.15
CA GLU A 128 -18.18 4.97 -6.00
C GLU A 128 -17.49 4.41 -4.76
N VAL A 129 -16.76 3.30 -4.91
CA VAL A 129 -15.96 2.71 -3.84
C VAL A 129 -14.96 3.71 -3.27
N CYS A 130 -14.21 4.41 -4.13
CA CYS A 130 -13.27 5.44 -3.71
C CYS A 130 -13.95 6.57 -2.94
N ARG A 131 -15.08 7.11 -3.44
CA ARG A 131 -15.83 8.15 -2.71
C ARG A 131 -16.32 7.68 -1.34
N ALA A 132 -16.79 6.45 -1.25
CA ALA A 132 -17.25 5.87 0.02
C ALA A 132 -16.09 5.76 1.02
N ILE A 133 -14.92 5.29 0.59
CA ILE A 133 -13.72 5.21 1.43
C ILE A 133 -13.27 6.62 1.87
N TRP A 134 -13.21 7.59 0.95
CA TRP A 134 -12.76 8.95 1.27
C TRP A 134 -13.70 9.73 2.17
N SER A 135 -14.97 9.31 2.25
CA SER A 135 -15.98 9.90 3.13
C SER A 135 -15.99 9.26 4.52
N ASP A 136 -15.25 8.16 4.73
CA ASP A 136 -15.07 7.56 6.05
C ASP A 136 -14.21 8.48 6.93
N GLU A 137 -14.67 8.73 8.16
CA GLU A 137 -14.01 9.68 9.07
C GLU A 137 -12.58 9.25 9.41
N SER A 138 -12.35 7.95 9.61
CA SER A 138 -11.03 7.43 9.95
C SER A 138 -10.08 7.52 8.76
N TYR A 139 -10.57 7.23 7.56
CA TYR A 139 -9.78 7.27 6.34
C TYR A 139 -9.49 8.69 5.85
N SER A 140 -10.43 9.64 6.03
CA SER A 140 -10.20 11.03 5.61
C SER A 140 -9.00 11.67 6.32
N ARG A 141 -8.74 11.29 7.58
CA ARG A 141 -7.54 11.76 8.31
C ARG A 141 -6.25 11.22 7.71
N LEU A 142 -6.28 9.99 7.18
CA LEU A 142 -5.14 9.42 6.45
C LEU A 142 -4.90 10.15 5.14
N LEU A 143 -5.96 10.50 4.40
CA LEU A 143 -5.84 11.30 3.18
C LEU A 143 -5.12 12.62 3.44
N ASP A 144 -5.44 13.32 4.53
CA ASP A 144 -4.75 14.56 4.88
C ASP A 144 -3.25 14.33 5.16
N SER A 145 -2.88 13.20 5.77
CA SER A 145 -1.47 12.82 5.98
C SER A 145 -0.71 12.57 4.67
N TRP A 146 -1.41 12.16 3.61
CA TRP A 146 -0.86 11.96 2.27
C TRP A 146 -0.99 13.18 1.35
N GLY A 147 -1.26 14.37 1.92
CA GLY A 147 -1.45 15.59 1.12
C GLY A 147 -2.68 15.54 0.22
N ARG A 148 -3.72 14.83 0.66
CA ARG A 148 -4.98 14.57 -0.07
C ARG A 148 -4.78 13.86 -1.41
N ARG A 149 -3.75 13.03 -1.50
CA ARG A 149 -3.50 12.12 -2.62
C ARG A 149 -3.86 10.69 -2.24
N GLN A 150 -4.47 9.98 -3.18
CA GLN A 150 -4.70 8.54 -3.11
C GLN A 150 -4.22 7.92 -4.42
N ASP A 151 -3.39 6.89 -4.32
CA ASP A 151 -3.03 6.06 -5.45
C ASP A 151 -4.06 4.92 -5.59
N VAL A 152 -4.45 4.62 -6.83
CA VAL A 152 -5.41 3.57 -7.18
C VAL A 152 -4.77 2.74 -8.29
N MET A 153 -4.80 1.42 -8.15
CA MET A 153 -4.26 0.51 -9.15
C MET A 153 -5.41 -0.06 -10.00
N LEU A 154 -5.22 -0.06 -11.31
CA LEU A 154 -6.15 -0.64 -12.26
C LEU A 154 -5.50 -1.88 -12.86
N GLY A 155 -6.10 -3.04 -12.63
CA GLY A 155 -5.67 -4.30 -13.22
C GLY A 155 -6.43 -4.54 -14.50
N TYR A 156 -5.73 -4.62 -15.62
CA TYR A 156 -6.29 -5.14 -16.87
C TYR A 156 -5.80 -6.57 -17.02
N SER A 157 -6.50 -7.54 -16.41
CA SER A 157 -6.26 -8.95 -16.76
C SER A 157 -7.08 -9.24 -18.01
N ASP A 158 -6.38 -9.66 -19.07
CA ASP A 158 -6.91 -10.06 -20.37
C ASP A 158 -8.37 -10.54 -20.30
N SER A 159 -9.27 -9.77 -20.89
CA SER A 159 -10.74 -9.82 -20.72
C SER A 159 -11.40 -11.12 -21.23
N ASN A 160 -10.62 -12.12 -21.62
CA ASN A 160 -11.09 -13.42 -22.10
C ASN A 160 -11.54 -14.38 -20.99
N LYS A 161 -11.36 -14.05 -19.71
CA LYS A 161 -11.80 -14.91 -18.59
C LYS A 161 -13.18 -14.57 -18.03
N ASP A 162 -13.55 -13.28 -18.05
CA ASP A 162 -14.82 -12.78 -17.50
C ASP A 162 -15.88 -12.49 -18.59
N GLY A 163 -15.48 -12.45 -19.86
CA GLY A 163 -16.31 -12.05 -20.99
C GLY A 163 -16.98 -13.17 -21.81
N GLY A 164 -16.81 -14.44 -21.43
CA GLY A 164 -17.46 -15.57 -22.09
C GLY A 164 -16.88 -15.94 -23.47
N MET A 165 -16.41 -17.19 -23.57
CA MET A 165 -16.66 -18.03 -24.75
C MET A 165 -17.61 -19.13 -24.33
#